data_AF-A0A1H3XFH4-F1
#
_entry.id   AF-A0A1H3XFH4-F1
#
_cell.length_a   1.000
_cell.length_b   1.000
_cell.length_c   1.000
_cell.angle_alpha   90.00
_cell.angle_beta   90.00
_cell.angle_gamma   90.00
#
_symmetry.space_group_name_H-M   'P 1'
#
loop_
_entity.id
_entity.type
_entity.pdbx_description
1 polymer ?
#
loop_
_entity_poly.entity_id
_entity_poly.type
_entity_poly.pdbx_seq_one_letter_code
_entity_poly.pdbx_strand_id
1 'polypeptide(L)'
;MEIKELQERVDAWIKAYGVRYFSELTNMAVLTEEVGELARVMARRYGDQSFKKGETENLADEMADVLWVLVCLANQTGVDLTAAVEANFAKKTARDKERHRNNPKL
;
A
#
# COMPACT_ATOMS: atom_id res chain seq x y z
N MET A 1 15.93 -1.73 -1.91
CA MET A 1 15.31 -2.32 -0.71
C MET A 1 14.35 -3.39 -1.19
N GLU A 2 14.56 -4.62 -0.74
CA GLU A 2 13.64 -5.73 -1.01
C GLU A 2 12.41 -5.65 -0.10
N ILE A 3 11.31 -6.34 -0.46
CA ILE A 3 10.08 -6.34 0.36
C ILE A 3 10.35 -6.91 1.77
N LYS A 4 11.14 -7.97 1.85
CA LYS A 4 11.57 -8.55 3.13
C LYS A 4 12.35 -7.54 3.99
N GLU A 5 13.28 -6.82 3.38
CA GLU A 5 14.06 -5.77 4.05
C GLU A 5 13.14 -4.64 4.54
N LEU A 6 12.12 -4.27 3.75
CA LEU A 6 11.10 -3.31 4.17
C LEU A 6 10.34 -3.80 5.42
N GLN A 7 9.86 -5.06 5.41
CA GLN A 7 9.18 -5.65 6.58
C GLN A 7 10.05 -5.60 7.83
N GLU A 8 11.33 -5.97 7.71
CA GLU A 8 12.30 -5.96 8.81
C GLU A 8 12.57 -4.54 9.32
N ARG A 9 12.73 -3.55 8.42
CA ARG A 9 12.96 -2.16 8.80
C ARG A 9 11.76 -1.52 9.50
N VAL A 10 10.54 -1.83 9.03
CA VAL A 10 9.31 -1.36 9.68
C VAL A 10 9.17 -1.97 11.07
N ASP A 11 9.42 -3.27 11.23
CA ASP A 11 9.38 -3.93 12.54
C ASP A 11 10.41 -3.36 13.52
N ALA A 12 11.65 -3.16 13.06
CA ALA A 12 12.70 -2.53 13.87
C ALA A 12 12.29 -1.12 14.30
N TRP A 13 11.72 -0.31 13.40
CA TRP A 13 11.26 1.04 13.71
C TRP A 13 10.12 1.04 14.72
N ILE A 14 9.12 0.17 14.55
CA ILE A 14 7.97 0.07 15.48
C ILE A 14 8.44 -0.35 16.87
N LYS A 15 9.38 -1.29 16.98
CA LYS A 15 9.93 -1.71 18.27
C LYS A 15 10.80 -0.63 18.93
N ALA A 16 11.53 0.15 18.13
CA ALA A 16 12.41 1.21 18.64
C ALA A 16 11.66 2.48 19.04
N TYR A 17 10.67 2.90 18.23
CA TYR A 17 10.00 4.20 18.37
C TYR A 17 8.49 4.09 18.59
N GLY A 18 7.84 3.10 18.00
CA GLY A 18 6.38 2.88 18.09
C GLY A 18 5.92 2.20 19.38
N VAL A 19 6.85 1.74 20.23
CA VAL A 19 6.62 0.91 21.44
C VAL A 19 6.08 -0.49 21.12
N ARG A 20 5.01 -0.57 20.32
CA ARG A 20 4.39 -1.80 19.80
C ARG A 20 3.50 -1.47 18.60
N TYR A 21 3.10 -2.50 17.85
CA TYR A 21 2.02 -2.37 16.90
C TYR A 21 0.70 -1.97 17.58
N PHE A 22 -0.12 -1.19 16.89
CA PHE A 22 -1.55 -1.12 17.19
C PHE A 22 -2.21 -2.49 17.03
N SER A 23 -3.47 -2.62 17.45
CA SER A 23 -4.24 -3.84 17.17
C SER A 23 -4.51 -3.96 15.66
N GLU A 24 -4.84 -5.17 15.22
CA GLU A 24 -5.16 -5.45 13.82
C GLU A 24 -6.31 -4.59 13.31
N LEU A 25 -7.35 -4.42 14.13
CA LEU A 25 -8.52 -3.60 13.78
C LEU A 25 -8.17 -2.11 13.74
N THR A 26 -7.32 -1.63 14.64
CA THR A 26 -6.85 -0.23 14.59
C THR A 26 -5.99 0.01 13.35
N ASN A 27 -5.03 -0.86 13.05
CA ASN A 27 -4.23 -0.73 11.83
C ASN A 27 -5.07 -0.88 10.55
N MET A 28 -6.16 -1.66 10.57
CA MET A 28 -7.11 -1.71 9.45
C MET A 28 -7.87 -0.38 9.27
N ALA A 29 -8.27 0.27 10.37
CA ALA A 29 -8.89 1.58 10.30
C ALA A 29 -7.91 2.64 9.77
N VAL A 30 -6.67 2.65 10.27
CA VAL A 30 -5.60 3.55 9.78
C VAL A 30 -5.31 3.28 8.30
N LEU A 31 -5.22 2.01 7.87
CA LEU A 31 -5.02 1.70 6.45
C LEU A 31 -6.13 2.30 5.57
N THR A 32 -7.37 2.27 6.06
CA THR A 32 -8.52 2.86 5.35
C THR A 32 -8.43 4.38 5.28
N GLU A 33 -7.94 5.01 6.35
CA GLU A 33 -7.67 6.45 6.41
C GLU A 33 -6.62 6.85 5.36
N GLU A 34 -5.46 6.19 5.32
CA GLU A 34 -4.40 6.48 4.35
C GLU A 34 -4.84 6.25 2.90
N VAL A 35 -5.65 5.21 2.65
CA VAL A 35 -6.25 4.99 1.33
C VAL A 35 -7.20 6.13 0.95
N GLY A 36 -7.92 6.71 1.92
CA GLY A 36 -8.76 7.88 1.73
C GLY A 36 -7.95 9.12 1.36
N GLU A 37 -6.80 9.33 2.00
CA GLU A 37 -5.87 10.41 1.69
C GLU A 37 -5.28 10.26 0.28
N LEU A 38 -4.83 9.05 -0.08
CA LEU A 38 -4.38 8.72 -1.43
C LEU A 38 -5.49 8.96 -2.46
N ALA A 39 -6.72 8.49 -2.19
CA ALA A 39 -7.86 8.69 -3.07
C ALA A 39 -8.17 10.18 -3.28
N ARG A 40 -8.03 11.00 -2.23
CA ARG A 40 -8.20 12.45 -2.27
C ARG A 40 -7.22 13.11 -3.25
N VAL A 41 -5.94 12.71 -3.22
CA VAL A 41 -4.92 13.22 -4.14
C VAL A 41 -5.17 12.72 -5.57
N MET A 42 -5.49 11.44 -5.75
CA MET A 42 -5.80 10.85 -7.06
C MET A 42 -6.99 11.55 -7.73
N ALA A 43 -8.06 11.82 -6.98
CA ALA A 43 -9.26 12.48 -7.49
C ALA A 43 -9.01 13.93 -7.93
N ARG A 44 -8.06 14.63 -7.29
CA ARG A 44 -7.68 16.01 -7.64
C ARG A 44 -6.66 16.08 -8.77
N ARG A 45 -5.71 15.13 -8.81
CA ARG A 45 -4.64 15.13 -9.81
C ARG A 45 -5.07 14.55 -11.15
N TYR A 46 -5.86 13.48 -11.11
CA TYR A 46 -6.22 12.69 -12.28
C TYR A 46 -7.74 12.59 -12.52
N GLY A 47 -8.54 13.15 -11.62
CA GLY A 47 -10.00 13.23 -11.75
C GLY A 47 -10.48 14.67 -11.95
N ASP A 48 -11.78 14.87 -11.76
CA ASP A 48 -12.45 16.14 -12.05
C ASP A 48 -12.49 17.10 -10.83
N GLN A 49 -11.89 16.74 -9.69
CA GLN A 49 -11.83 17.61 -8.52
C GLN A 49 -10.64 18.59 -8.63
N SER A 50 -10.76 19.77 -8.03
CA SER A 50 -9.68 20.76 -7.98
C SER A 50 -9.03 20.82 -6.59
N PHE A 51 -7.72 21.08 -6.55
CA PHE A 51 -7.03 21.42 -5.31
C PHE A 51 -7.56 22.75 -4.74
N LYS A 52 -7.70 22.82 -3.42
CA LYS A 52 -7.97 24.08 -2.72
C LYS A 52 -6.68 24.92 -2.66
N LYS A 53 -6.84 26.23 -2.49
CA LYS A 53 -5.69 27.14 -2.32
C LYS A 53 -4.86 26.72 -1.10
N GLY A 54 -3.58 26.41 -1.33
CA GLY A 54 -2.65 25.99 -0.29
C GLY A 54 -2.59 24.48 -0.03
N GLU A 55 -3.42 23.65 -0.70
CA GLU A 55 -3.22 22.20 -0.71
C GLU A 55 -1.98 21.86 -1.57
N THR A 56 -1.09 21.05 -1.02
CA THR A 56 0.06 20.49 -1.73
C THR A 56 -0.24 19.08 -2.22
N GLU A 57 0.22 18.77 -3.42
CA GLU A 57 0.08 17.45 -4.00
C GLU A 57 1.22 16.55 -3.49
N ASN A 58 0.88 15.62 -2.57
CA ASN A 58 1.86 14.77 -1.90
C ASN A 58 1.68 13.28 -2.27
N LEU A 59 1.44 12.98 -3.55
CA LEU A 59 1.08 11.63 -4.00
C LEU A 59 2.05 10.53 -3.55
N ALA A 60 3.36 10.84 -3.54
CA ALA A 60 4.38 9.88 -3.14
C ALA A 60 4.29 9.53 -1.64
N ASP A 61 3.98 10.51 -0.80
CA ASP A 61 3.86 10.33 0.65
C ASP A 61 2.62 9.47 0.95
N GLU A 62 1.47 9.78 0.34
CA GLU A 62 0.24 8.99 0.55
C GLU A 62 0.39 7.52 0.10
N MET A 63 1.13 7.27 -0.98
CA MET A 63 1.44 5.89 -1.40
C MET A 63 2.37 5.19 -0.40
N ALA A 64 3.32 5.93 0.19
CA ALA A 64 4.22 5.40 1.20
C ALA A 64 3.47 5.09 2.51
N ASP A 65 2.53 5.93 2.93
CA ASP A 65 1.73 5.73 4.15
C ASP A 65 0.81 4.50 4.02
N VAL A 66 0.14 4.34 2.87
CA VAL A 66 -0.62 3.12 2.57
C VAL A 66 0.27 1.87 2.64
N LEU A 67 1.46 1.92 2.02
CA LEU A 67 2.40 0.79 2.06
C LEU A 67 2.89 0.51 3.49
N TRP A 68 3.18 1.55 4.26
CA TRP A 68 3.66 1.45 5.63
C TRP A 68 2.68 0.70 6.52
N VAL A 69 1.41 1.10 6.49
CA VAL A 69 0.37 0.50 7.33
C VAL A 69 0.03 -0.92 6.86
N LEU A 70 0.07 -1.18 5.54
CA LEU A 70 -0.05 -2.53 5.00
C LEU A 70 1.09 -3.45 5.49
N VAL A 71 2.33 -2.95 5.53
CA VAL A 71 3.47 -3.69 6.07
C VAL A 71 3.31 -3.94 7.57
N CYS A 72 2.81 -2.96 8.34
CA CYS A 72 2.48 -3.16 9.75
C CYS A 72 1.46 -4.30 9.93
N LEU A 73 0.41 -4.33 9.10
CA LEU A 73 -0.59 -5.40 9.07
C LEU A 73 0.01 -6.76 8.72
N ALA A 74 0.91 -6.82 7.74
CA ALA A 74 1.57 -8.06 7.38
C ALA A 74 2.44 -8.59 8.53
N ASN A 75 3.26 -7.73 9.13
CA ASN A 75 4.15 -8.11 10.23
C ASN A 75 3.38 -8.62 11.44
N GLN A 76 2.34 -7.90 11.88
CA GLN A 76 1.56 -8.28 13.07
C GLN A 76 0.74 -9.57 12.86
N THR A 77 0.36 -9.90 11.61
CA THR A 77 -0.41 -11.12 11.28
C THR A 77 0.45 -12.29 10.81
N GLY A 78 1.78 -12.11 10.73
CA GLY A 78 2.72 -13.15 10.30
C GLY A 78 2.70 -13.42 8.79
N VAL A 79 2.24 -12.48 7.97
CA VAL A 79 2.24 -12.61 6.51
C VAL A 79 3.62 -12.25 5.95
N ASP A 80 4.20 -13.18 5.19
CA ASP A 80 5.38 -12.92 4.35
C ASP A 80 4.93 -12.26 3.03
N LEU A 81 5.20 -10.96 2.89
CA LEU A 81 4.79 -10.21 1.71
C LEU A 81 5.59 -10.59 0.47
N THR A 82 6.86 -10.96 0.60
CA THR A 82 7.66 -11.43 -0.55
C THR A 82 7.01 -12.68 -1.14
N ALA A 83 6.76 -13.69 -0.32
CA ALA A 83 6.12 -14.93 -0.77
C ALA A 83 4.70 -14.68 -1.31
N ALA A 84 3.91 -13.83 -0.64
CA ALA A 84 2.55 -13.50 -1.08
C ALA A 84 2.53 -12.79 -2.44
N VAL A 85 3.47 -11.88 -2.70
CA VAL A 85 3.59 -11.15 -3.97
C VAL A 85 4.06 -12.08 -5.08
N GLU A 86 5.05 -12.94 -4.84
CA GLU A 86 5.52 -13.95 -5.81
C GLU A 86 4.38 -14.90 -6.23
N ALA A 87 3.63 -15.42 -5.26
CA ALA A 87 2.46 -16.28 -5.52
C ALA A 87 1.39 -15.53 -6.34
N ASN A 88 1.18 -14.24 -6.05
CA ASN A 88 0.24 -13.39 -6.78
C ASN A 88 0.67 -13.19 -8.24
N PHE A 89 1.96 -12.96 -8.50
CA PHE A 89 2.52 -12.90 -9.86
C PHE A 89 2.32 -14.21 -10.62
N ALA A 90 2.63 -15.36 -10.01
CA ALA A 90 2.42 -16.66 -10.64
C ALA A 90 0.95 -16.88 -11.01
N LYS A 91 0.03 -16.57 -10.08
CA LYS A 91 -1.43 -16.68 -10.29
C LYS A 91 -1.94 -15.76 -11.40
N LYS A 92 -1.57 -14.48 -11.38
CA LYS A 92 -2.00 -13.50 -12.40
C LYS A 92 -1.42 -13.84 -13.76
N THR A 93 -0.14 -14.20 -13.83
CA THR A 93 0.50 -14.63 -15.09
C THR A 93 -0.22 -15.82 -15.70
N ALA A 94 -0.51 -16.86 -14.90
CA ALA A 94 -1.22 -18.03 -15.39
C ALA A 94 -2.65 -17.70 -15.88
N ARG A 95 -3.37 -16.83 -15.16
CA ARG A 95 -4.75 -16.46 -15.51
C ARG A 95 -4.84 -15.54 -16.73
N ASP A 96 -3.96 -14.55 -16.82
CA ASP A 96 -4.14 -13.40 -17.70
C ASP A 96 -3.17 -13.39 -18.90
N LYS A 97 -2.35 -14.43 -19.08
CA LYS A 97 -1.33 -14.56 -20.16
C LYS A 97 -1.82 -14.15 -21.55
N GLU A 98 -3.08 -14.47 -21.86
CA GLU A 98 -3.70 -14.18 -23.17
C GLU A 98 -4.86 -13.18 -23.07
N ARG A 99 -5.29 -12.80 -21.87
CA ARG A 99 -6.53 -12.06 -21.63
C ARG A 99 -6.43 -10.59 -22.00
N HIS A 100 -5.30 -9.96 -21.72
CA HIS A 100 -5.10 -8.52 -21.95
C HIS A 100 -4.40 -8.21 -23.26
N ARG A 101 -3.58 -9.13 -23.80
CA ARG A 101 -2.80 -8.92 -25.03
C ARG A 101 -3.65 -8.63 -26.27
N ASN A 102 -4.90 -9.10 -26.28
CA ASN A 102 -5.82 -8.92 -27.40
C ASN A 102 -6.96 -7.93 -27.08
N ASN A 103 -6.89 -7.19 -25.98
CA ASN A 103 -7.93 -6.23 -25.62
C ASN A 103 -7.64 -4.86 -26.23
N PRO A 104 -8.40 -4.37 -27.22
CA PRO A 104 -8.14 -3.08 -27.88
C PRO A 104 -8.43 -1.86 -27.00
N LYS A 105 -9.03 -2.05 -25.81
CA LYS A 105 -9.27 -0.97 -24.83
C LYS A 105 -8.13 -0.80 -23.83
N LEU A 106 -7.16 -1.73 -23.81
CA LEU A 106 -5.96 -1.70 -22.97
C LEU A 106 -4.73 -1.49 -23.85
#